data_AF-A0A8H4U960-F1
#
_entry.id   AF-A0A8H4U960-F1
#
_cell.length_a   1.000
_cell.length_b   1.000
_cell.length_c   1.000
_cell.angle_alpha   90.00
_cell.angle_beta   90.00
_cell.angle_gamma   90.00
#
_symmetry.space_group_name_H-M   'P 1'
#
loop_
_entity.id
_entity.type
_entity.pdbx_description
1 polymer ?
#
loop_
_entity_poly.entity_id
_entity_poly.type
_entity_poly.pdbx_seq_one_letter_code
_entity_poly.pdbx_strand_id
1 'polypeptide(L)'
;MYIEDVSEFARVLLSTTETSFGCGWRRIQILFYTQLAAITASRPGALLHLRYQDLGLKLIRDPEGGRPNLIIFLKPDFTKRFLGKKAPNEFKIPEIIFDPTLALSPHVCLL
;
A
#
# COMPACT_ATOMS: atom_id res chain seq x y z
N MET A 1 -14.03 4.71 5.38
CA MET A 1 -12.76 5.37 5.72
C MET A 1 -12.37 6.19 4.52
N TYR A 2 -12.42 7.50 4.66
CA TYR A 2 -11.98 8.43 3.61
C TYR A 2 -10.45 8.47 3.56
N ILE A 3 -9.87 9.01 2.50
CA ILE A 3 -8.40 9.06 2.36
C ILE A 3 -7.79 10.01 3.40
N GLU A 4 -8.51 11.05 3.77
CA GLU A 4 -8.15 12.02 4.82
C GLU A 4 -8.02 11.33 6.18
N ASP A 5 -8.91 10.38 6.50
CA ASP A 5 -8.83 9.58 7.72
C ASP A 5 -7.55 8.73 7.75
N VAL A 6 -7.18 8.13 6.61
CA VAL A 6 -5.95 7.33 6.49
C VAL A 6 -4.72 8.22 6.62
N SER A 7 -4.77 9.41 6.03
CA SER A 7 -3.74 10.44 6.13
C SER A 7 -3.47 10.83 7.58
N GLU A 8 -4.53 11.18 8.30
CA GLU A 8 -4.43 11.61 9.69
C GLU A 8 -3.99 10.45 10.59
N PHE A 9 -4.51 9.24 10.36
CA PHE A 9 -4.07 8.05 11.08
C PHE A 9 -2.58 7.80 10.90
N ALA A 10 -2.06 7.87 9.66
CA ALA A 10 -0.63 7.67 9.40
C ALA A 10 0.23 8.72 10.11
N ARG A 11 -0.19 9.99 10.04
CA ARG A 11 0.51 11.11 10.70
C ARG A 11 0.63 10.86 12.19
N VAL A 12 -0.50 10.59 12.86
CA VAL A 12 -0.56 10.34 14.30
C VAL A 12 0.26 9.11 14.68
N LEU A 13 0.13 8.01 13.93
CA LEU A 13 0.83 6.76 14.22
C LEU A 13 2.36 6.91 14.11
N LEU A 14 2.84 7.67 13.13
CA LEU A 14 4.27 7.91 12.92
C LEU A 14 4.86 8.92 13.92
N SER A 15 4.11 9.97 14.28
CA SER A 15 4.60 11.05 15.15
C SER A 15 4.35 10.83 16.64
N THR A 16 3.48 9.90 17.03
CA THR A 16 3.12 9.71 18.44
C THR A 16 4.30 9.23 19.28
N THR A 17 4.47 9.88 20.43
CA THR A 17 5.37 9.46 21.53
C THR A 17 4.59 8.90 22.71
N GLU A 18 3.26 9.02 22.71
CA GLU A 18 2.39 8.59 23.81
C GLU A 18 2.17 7.08 23.81
N THR A 19 2.20 6.46 22.62
CA THR A 19 2.05 5.01 22.46
C THR A 19 3.38 4.37 22.08
N SER A 20 3.88 3.50 22.96
CA SER A 20 4.99 2.60 22.62
C SER A 20 4.45 1.36 21.92
N PHE A 21 5.03 1.02 20.77
CA PHE A 21 4.71 -0.21 20.04
C PHE A 21 5.60 -1.39 20.47
N GLY A 22 6.50 -1.17 21.44
CA GLY A 22 7.54 -2.12 21.84
C GLY A 22 8.67 -2.26 20.81
N CYS A 23 8.33 -2.32 19.51
CA CYS A 23 9.28 -2.25 18.41
C CYS A 23 8.74 -1.35 17.28
N GLY A 24 9.65 -0.63 16.61
CA GLY A 24 9.28 0.25 15.48
C GLY A 24 8.61 -0.49 14.33
N TRP A 25 8.96 -1.77 14.12
CA TRP A 25 8.38 -2.60 13.07
C TRP A 25 6.85 -2.77 13.20
N ARG A 26 6.33 -2.93 14.42
CA ARG A 26 4.87 -3.08 14.64
C ARG A 26 4.10 -1.83 14.22
N ARG A 27 4.69 -0.65 14.41
CA ARG A 27 4.13 0.63 13.96
C ARG A 27 3.98 0.64 12.44
N ILE A 28 5.04 0.26 11.73
CA ILE A 28 5.04 0.18 10.25
C ILE A 28 4.06 -0.88 9.75
N GLN A 29 3.96 -2.04 10.42
CA GLN A 29 2.99 -3.07 10.06
C GLN A 29 1.53 -2.60 10.17
N ILE A 30 1.19 -1.86 11.23
CA ILE A 30 -0.17 -1.31 11.40
C ILE A 30 -0.47 -0.29 10.30
N LEU A 31 0.49 0.60 10.00
CA LEU A 31 0.35 1.58 8.92
C LEU A 31 0.07 0.89 7.58
N PHE A 32 0.89 -0.11 7.25
CA PHE A 32 0.77 -0.88 6.01
C PHE A 32 -0.58 -1.61 5.93
N TYR A 33 -1.01 -2.24 7.03
CA TYR A 33 -2.30 -2.94 7.09
C TYR A 33 -3.48 -1.98 6.84
N THR A 34 -3.46 -0.78 7.43
CA THR A 34 -4.51 0.23 7.22
C THR A 34 -4.54 0.73 5.77
N GLN A 35 -3.37 0.92 5.14
CA GLN A 35 -3.28 1.29 3.72
C GLN A 35 -3.81 0.18 2.81
N LEU A 36 -3.45 -1.09 3.07
CA LEU A 36 -4.01 -2.23 2.35
C LEU A 36 -5.53 -2.34 2.54
N ALA A 37 -6.04 -2.02 3.73
CA ALA A 37 -7.48 -2.01 4.00
C ALA A 37 -8.17 -0.96 3.13
N ALA A 38 -7.61 0.25 3.01
CA ALA A 38 -8.12 1.28 2.11
C ALA A 38 -8.18 0.80 0.65
N ILE A 39 -7.11 0.18 0.15
CA ILE A 39 -7.02 -0.33 -1.24
C ILE A 39 -8.02 -1.47 -1.49
N THR A 40 -8.23 -2.34 -0.50
CA THR A 40 -9.12 -3.52 -0.61
C THR A 40 -10.57 -3.23 -0.21
N ALA A 41 -10.94 -1.95 0.00
CA ALA A 41 -12.24 -1.52 0.49
C ALA A 41 -12.64 -2.21 1.81
N SER A 42 -11.66 -2.42 2.70
CA SER A 42 -11.76 -3.04 4.01
C SER A 42 -12.43 -4.42 4.01
N ARG A 43 -12.37 -5.15 2.89
CA ARG A 43 -12.92 -6.51 2.79
C ARG A 43 -11.98 -7.47 3.53
N PRO A 44 -12.38 -8.07 4.67
CA PRO A 44 -11.47 -8.89 5.46
C PRO A 44 -10.92 -10.08 4.69
N GLY A 45 -11.77 -10.74 3.89
CA GLY A 45 -11.34 -11.81 3.01
C GLY A 45 -10.30 -11.36 2.00
N ALA A 46 -10.36 -10.13 1.49
CA ALA A 46 -9.36 -9.64 0.54
C ALA A 46 -8.01 -9.41 1.23
N LEU A 47 -8.02 -8.80 2.42
CA LEU A 47 -6.80 -8.55 3.19
C LEU A 47 -6.08 -9.85 3.58
N LEU A 48 -6.83 -10.83 4.06
CA LEU A 48 -6.27 -12.09 4.55
C LEU A 48 -5.72 -12.99 3.44
N HIS A 49 -6.17 -12.80 2.20
CA HIS A 49 -5.70 -13.57 1.06
C HIS A 49 -4.56 -12.91 0.29
N LEU A 50 -4.19 -11.66 0.62
CA LEU A 50 -3.02 -10.99 0.04
C LEU A 50 -1.74 -11.74 0.42
N ARG A 51 -0.94 -12.08 -0.59
CA ARG A 51 0.36 -12.72 -0.45
C ARG A 51 1.43 -11.95 -1.22
N TYR A 52 2.69 -12.19 -0.89
CA TYR A 52 3.81 -11.56 -1.61
C TYR A 52 3.80 -11.82 -3.12
N GLN A 53 3.31 -12.99 -3.56
CA GLN A 53 3.13 -13.30 -4.99
C GLN A 53 2.16 -12.34 -5.71
N ASP A 54 1.28 -11.66 -4.97
CA ASP A 54 0.31 -10.72 -5.54
C ASP A 54 0.94 -9.32 -5.74
N LEU A 55 2.20 -9.12 -5.34
CA LEU A 55 2.97 -7.91 -5.65
C LEU A 55 3.62 -8.05 -7.03
N GLY A 56 3.30 -7.12 -7.92
CA GLY A 56 3.98 -6.96 -9.21
C GLY A 56 4.96 -5.80 -9.17
N LEU A 57 6.13 -5.98 -9.74
CA LEU A 57 7.12 -4.92 -9.93
C LEU A 57 7.25 -4.61 -11.42
N LYS A 58 7.18 -3.33 -11.78
CA LYS A 58 7.43 -2.89 -13.16
C LYS A 58 8.39 -1.72 -13.15
N LEU A 59 9.48 -1.86 -13.88
CA LEU A 59 10.39 -0.76 -14.15
C LEU A 59 9.86 0.03 -15.36
N ILE A 60 9.51 1.30 -15.16
CA ILE A 60 9.06 2.19 -16.22
C ILE A 60 10.19 3.15 -16.57
N ARG A 61 10.56 3.21 -17.86
CA ARG A 61 11.56 4.16 -18.34
C ARG A 61 11.07 5.58 -18.17
N ASP A 62 11.96 6.46 -17.72
CA ASP A 62 11.71 7.88 -17.70
C ASP A 62 11.62 8.40 -19.16
N PRO A 63 10.52 9.06 -19.56
CA PRO A 63 10.40 9.62 -20.90
C PRO A 63 11.50 10.64 -21.23
N GLU A 64 12.05 11.32 -20.22
CA GLU A 64 13.15 12.30 -20.39
C GLU A 64 14.55 11.65 -20.33
N GLY A 65 14.62 10.32 -20.31
CA GLY A 65 15.89 9.58 -20.28
C GLY A 65 16.58 9.53 -18.91
N GLY A 66 15.90 9.95 -17.84
CA GLY A 66 16.37 9.82 -16.46
C GLY A 66 16.33 8.39 -15.90
N ARG A 67 16.48 8.29 -14.58
CA ARG A 67 16.50 6.99 -13.88
C ARG A 67 15.14 6.28 -14.05
N PRO A 68 15.11 5.00 -14.45
CA PRO A 68 13.85 4.26 -14.52
C PRO A 68 13.15 4.18 -13.15
N ASN A 69 11.84 4.39 -13.15
CA ASN A 69 11.00 4.39 -11.94
C ASN A 69 10.49 2.98 -11.65
N LEU A 70 10.67 2.51 -10.41
CA LEU A 70 10.13 1.21 -9.98
C LEU A 70 8.70 1.41 -9.49
N ILE A 71 7.75 0.76 -10.13
CA ILE A 71 6.35 0.82 -9.74
C ILE A 71 5.92 -0.51 -9.15
N ILE A 72 5.39 -0.47 -7.93
CA ILE A 72 4.78 -1.61 -7.26
C ILE A 72 3.28 -1.64 -7.58
N PHE A 73 2.77 -2.83 -7.88
CA PHE A 73 1.36 -3.10 -8.14
C PHE A 73 0.86 -4.17 -7.18
N LEU A 74 -0.39 -4.03 -6.73
CA LEU A 74 -1.14 -5.13 -6.13
C LEU A 74 -2.02 -5.76 -7.20
N LYS A 75 -1.81 -7.06 -7.43
CA LYS A 75 -2.55 -7.89 -8.40
C LYS A 75 -3.22 -9.07 -7.69
N PRO A 76 -4.25 -8.81 -6.88
CA PRO A 76 -4.89 -9.87 -6.10
C PRO A 76 -5.76 -10.78 -6.96
N ASP A 77 -5.25 -11.97 -7.29
CA ASP A 77 -5.89 -12.99 -8.14
C ASP A 77 -7.20 -13.57 -7.54
N PHE A 78 -7.46 -13.33 -6.27
CA PHE A 78 -8.65 -13.82 -5.57
C PHE A 78 -9.86 -12.88 -5.69
N THR A 79 -9.69 -11.61 -6.06
CA THR A 79 -10.75 -10.59 -5.96
C THR A 79 -11.89 -10.73 -6.97
N LYS A 80 -11.74 -11.54 -8.03
CA LYS A 80 -12.74 -11.67 -9.11
C LYS A 80 -13.26 -13.08 -9.37
N ARG A 81 -13.18 -14.00 -8.40
CA ARG A 81 -13.59 -15.40 -8.61
C ARG A 81 -15.12 -15.64 -8.64
N PHE A 82 -15.92 -14.73 -8.10
CA PHE A 82 -17.36 -14.97 -7.86
C PHE A 82 -18.25 -14.97 -9.13
N LEU A 83 -17.88 -14.25 -10.20
CA LEU A 83 -18.68 -14.12 -11.44
C LEU A 83 -17.93 -14.64 -12.68
N GLY A 84 -17.07 -15.65 -12.50
CA GLY A 84 -16.20 -16.18 -13.57
C GLY A 84 -14.89 -15.41 -13.74
N LYS A 85 -14.00 -15.90 -14.63
CA LYS A 85 -12.69 -15.28 -14.89
C LYS A 85 -12.88 -13.87 -15.46
N LYS A 86 -12.45 -12.86 -14.71
CA LYS A 86 -12.34 -11.47 -15.17
C LYS A 86 -10.87 -11.05 -15.11
N ALA A 87 -10.49 -10.07 -15.94
CA ALA A 87 -9.15 -9.50 -15.89
C ALA A 87 -8.80 -9.06 -14.44
N PRO A 88 -7.63 -9.44 -13.90
CA PRO A 88 -7.24 -9.04 -12.56
C PRO A 88 -7.23 -7.51 -12.44
N ASN A 89 -7.64 -6.99 -11.28
CA ASN A 89 -7.46 -5.56 -11.01
C ASN A 89 -5.99 -5.34 -10.66
N GLU A 90 -5.34 -4.43 -11.38
CA GLU A 90 -4.02 -3.94 -11.02
C GLU A 90 -4.18 -2.62 -10.28
N PHE A 91 -3.86 -2.62 -8.99
CA PHE A 91 -3.82 -1.40 -8.20
C PHE A 91 -2.38 -0.90 -8.16
N LYS A 92 -2.13 0.23 -8.84
CA LYS A 92 -0.83 0.90 -8.77
C LYS A 92 -0.64 1.48 -7.36
N ILE A 93 0.44 1.08 -6.71
CA ILE A 93 0.86 1.75 -5.48
C ILE A 93 1.59 3.04 -5.92
N PRO A 94 1.19 4.22 -5.44
CA PRO A 94 1.91 5.45 -5.74
C PRO A 94 3.23 5.48 -4.96
N GLU A 95 4.32 5.71 -5.69
CA GLU A 95 5.59 6.10 -5.09
C GLU A 95 5.54 7.60 -4.85
N ILE A 96 5.67 7.99 -3.59
CA ILE A 96 5.62 9.40 -3.16
C ILE A 96 6.99 9.64 -2.56
N ILE A 97 7.82 10.50 -3.14
CA ILE A 97 9.23 10.63 -2.73
C ILE A 97 9.54 11.99 -2.09
N PHE A 98 8.70 13.01 -2.33
CA PHE A 98 8.90 14.38 -1.80
C PHE A 98 7.58 15.13 -1.64
N ASP A 99 6.61 14.53 -0.96
CA ASP A 99 5.30 15.13 -0.69
C ASP A 99 4.96 14.98 0.80
N PRO A 100 4.18 15.90 1.42
CA PRO A 100 3.69 15.73 2.79
C PRO A 100 2.96 14.40 3.04
N THR A 101 2.41 13.79 1.99
CA THR A 101 1.78 12.46 2.00
C THR A 101 2.76 11.30 1.85
N LEU A 102 4.08 11.51 1.92
CA LEU A 102 5.10 10.45 1.91
C LEU A 102 4.82 9.36 2.97
N ALA A 103 4.32 9.76 4.14
CA ALA A 103 3.85 8.85 5.19
C ALA A 103 2.77 7.86 4.71
N LEU A 104 2.02 8.21 3.67
CA LEU A 104 1.00 7.36 3.06
C LEU A 104 1.54 6.49 1.94
N SER A 105 2.82 6.61 1.57
CA SER A 105 3.39 5.75 0.55
C SER A 105 3.58 4.34 1.11
N PRO A 106 2.89 3.33 0.55
CA PRO A 106 3.10 1.95 0.97
C PRO A 106 4.52 1.45 0.63
N HIS A 107 5.25 2.16 -0.25
CA HIS A 107 6.65 1.88 -0.57
C HIS A 107 7.55 1.99 0.66
N VAL A 108 7.30 2.96 1.54
CA VAL A 108 8.07 3.15 2.79
C VAL A 108 7.85 1.98 3.77
N CYS A 109 6.73 1.27 3.66
CA CYS A 109 6.45 0.09 4.47
C CYS A 109 6.92 -1.22 3.83
N LEU A 110 7.18 -1.22 2.53
CA LEU A 110 7.55 -2.40 1.73
C LEU A 110 9.07 -2.56 1.56
N LEU A 111 9.83 -1.47 1.69
CA LEU A 111 11.29 -1.39 1.56
C LEU A 111 11.94 -1.19 2.93
#